data_AF-Q5RDI9-F1
#
_entry.id   AF-Q5RDI9-F1
#
_cell.length_a   1.000
_cell.length_b   1.000
_cell.length_c   1.000
_cell.angle_alpha   90.00
_cell.angle_beta   90.00
_cell.angle_gamma   90.00
#
_symmetry.space_group_name_H-M   'P 1'
#
loop_
_entity.id
_entity.type
_entity.pdbx_description
1 polymer ?
#
loop_
_entity_poly.entity_id
_entity_poly.type
_entity_poly.pdbx_seq_one_letter_code
_entity_poly.pdbx_strand_id
1 'polypeptide(L)'
;MTRECPSPAPGPGAPLSGSVLAEAAVVFAVVLSIHATVWDRYSWCAVALAVQAFYVQYKWDRLLQQGSAVFQFRMSANSGLLPASMVMPLLGLVMKERCQTAGNPFFERFGIVVAATGMAVALFSSVLALGITRPVPTNTCVILGLAGGVIIYIMKHSLSVGEVIEVLEVLLIFVYLNMILLYLLPRCFTPGEALLVLGGISFVLNQLIKRSLTLVESQGDPVDFFLLVVVVGMVLMGIFFSTLFVFMDSGTWASSIFFHLMTCVLSLGVVLPWLHRLIRRNPLLWLLQFLFQTDTRIYLLAYWSLLA
;
A
#
# COMPACT_ATOMS: atom_id res chain seq x y z
N MET A 1 42.11 11.42 -23.91
CA MET A 1 41.64 11.37 -22.51
C MET A 1 41.12 12.74 -22.13
N THR A 2 39.86 13.02 -22.44
CA THR A 2 39.15 14.23 -22.02
C THR A 2 38.54 13.98 -20.66
N ARG A 3 38.99 14.74 -19.66
CA ARG A 3 38.50 14.70 -18.28
C ARG A 3 37.08 15.28 -18.28
N GLU A 4 36.07 14.44 -18.16
CA GLU A 4 34.71 14.90 -17.87
C GLU A 4 34.71 15.54 -16.48
N CYS A 5 34.41 16.83 -16.40
CA CYS A 5 34.11 17.48 -15.15
C CYS A 5 32.77 16.95 -14.62
N PRO A 6 32.65 16.61 -13.32
CA PRO A 6 31.36 16.29 -12.75
C PRO A 6 30.44 17.50 -12.87
N SER A 7 29.22 17.27 -13.35
CA SER A 7 28.16 18.27 -13.39
C SER A 7 27.91 18.84 -11.99
N PRO A 8 27.68 20.16 -11.86
CA PRO A 8 27.46 20.75 -10.55
C PRO A 8 26.18 20.18 -9.93
N ALA A 9 26.26 19.83 -8.65
CA ALA A 9 25.10 19.38 -7.87
C ALA A 9 23.98 20.44 -7.97
N PRO A 10 22.72 20.03 -8.18
CA PRO A 10 21.62 20.97 -8.28
C PRO A 10 21.51 21.77 -6.98
N GLY A 11 21.50 23.09 -7.11
CA GLY A 11 21.39 24.02 -5.99
C GLY A 11 20.06 23.85 -5.22
N PRO A 12 19.94 24.48 -4.03
CA PRO A 12 18.77 24.40 -3.16
C PRO A 12 17.60 25.19 -3.76
N GLY A 13 17.04 24.70 -4.86
CA GLY A 13 16.03 25.39 -5.65
C GLY A 13 15.76 24.75 -7.01
N ALA A 14 16.12 23.47 -7.21
CA ALA A 14 15.71 22.75 -8.42
C ALA A 14 14.17 22.81 -8.53
N PRO A 15 13.63 23.31 -9.66
CA PRO A 15 12.19 23.46 -9.83
C PRO A 15 11.52 22.09 -9.71
N LEU A 16 10.33 22.07 -9.10
CA LEU A 16 9.42 20.93 -9.13
C LEU A 16 9.38 20.40 -10.56
N SER A 17 9.68 19.11 -10.76
CA SER A 17 9.38 18.51 -12.05
C SER A 17 7.86 18.62 -12.24
N GLY A 18 7.43 19.09 -13.41
CA GLY A 18 5.99 19.28 -13.68
C GLY A 18 5.18 18.00 -13.44
N SER A 19 5.82 16.82 -13.55
CA SER A 19 5.20 15.53 -13.27
C SER A 19 4.88 15.31 -11.79
N VAL A 20 5.75 15.68 -10.84
CA VAL A 20 5.47 15.54 -9.39
C VAL A 20 4.29 16.42 -8.98
N LEU A 21 4.23 17.64 -9.51
CA LEU A 21 3.16 18.57 -9.17
C LEU A 21 1.82 18.16 -9.80
N ALA A 22 1.85 17.60 -11.02
CA ALA A 22 0.68 17.00 -11.65
C ALA A 22 0.18 15.76 -10.88
N GLU A 23 1.08 14.87 -10.48
CA GLU A 23 0.76 13.69 -9.65
C GLU A 23 0.12 14.12 -8.33
N ALA A 24 0.72 15.08 -7.63
CA ALA A 24 0.16 15.63 -6.40
C ALA A 24 -1.21 16.27 -6.63
N ALA A 25 -1.37 17.05 -7.70
CA ALA A 25 -2.66 17.68 -8.03
C ALA A 25 -3.76 16.64 -8.25
N VAL A 26 -3.47 15.53 -8.95
CA VAL A 26 -4.41 14.42 -9.12
C VAL A 26 -4.77 13.80 -7.79
N VAL A 27 -3.79 13.48 -6.93
CA VAL A 27 -4.06 12.89 -5.61
C VAL A 27 -4.90 13.84 -4.75
N PHE A 28 -4.54 15.13 -4.68
CA PHE A 28 -5.31 16.11 -3.93
C PHE A 28 -6.73 16.29 -4.49
N ALA A 29 -6.91 16.29 -5.81
CA ALA A 29 -8.24 16.35 -6.42
C ALA A 29 -9.11 15.16 -5.98
N VAL A 30 -8.55 13.94 -5.97
CA VAL A 30 -9.26 12.74 -5.50
C VAL A 30 -9.58 12.84 -4.00
N VAL A 31 -8.60 13.22 -3.17
CA VAL A 31 -8.79 13.36 -1.71
C VAL A 31 -9.87 14.40 -1.40
N LEU A 32 -9.83 15.56 -2.04
CA LEU A 32 -10.80 16.63 -1.84
C LEU A 32 -12.19 16.24 -2.38
N SER A 33 -12.26 15.47 -3.47
CA SER A 33 -13.53 14.95 -3.99
C SER A 33 -14.18 14.00 -2.98
N ILE A 34 -13.41 13.05 -2.43
CA ILE A 34 -13.90 12.12 -1.40
C ILE A 34 -14.26 12.88 -0.12
N HIS A 35 -13.46 13.87 0.27
CA HIS A 35 -13.74 14.70 1.43
C HIS A 35 -15.04 15.50 1.29
N ALA A 36 -15.28 16.09 0.11
CA ALA A 36 -16.52 16.81 -0.18
C ALA A 36 -17.76 15.89 -0.14
N THR A 37 -17.61 14.60 -0.48
CA THR A 37 -18.72 13.65 -0.42
C THR A 37 -18.97 13.05 0.96
N VAL A 38 -17.91 12.67 1.70
CA VAL A 38 -18.04 11.95 2.98
C VAL A 38 -18.18 12.92 4.15
N TRP A 39 -17.48 14.05 4.11
CA TRP A 39 -17.51 15.13 5.10
C TRP A 39 -17.53 14.67 6.57
N ASP A 40 -16.59 13.80 6.95
CA ASP A 40 -16.47 13.26 8.30
C ASP A 40 -15.07 13.43 8.91
N ARG A 41 -14.91 13.00 10.18
CA ARG A 41 -13.64 13.09 10.90
C ARG A 41 -12.51 12.32 10.19
N TYR A 42 -12.82 11.17 9.58
CA TYR A 42 -11.83 10.35 8.89
C TYR A 42 -11.39 10.95 7.55
N SER A 43 -12.28 11.64 6.85
CA SER A 43 -11.97 12.38 5.63
C SER A 43 -11.07 13.59 5.92
N TRP A 44 -11.27 14.27 7.05
CA TRP A 44 -10.33 15.31 7.54
C TRP A 44 -8.96 14.73 7.89
N CYS A 45 -8.91 13.53 8.49
CA CYS A 45 -7.64 12.80 8.68
C CYS A 45 -6.96 12.49 7.34
N ALA A 46 -7.71 12.08 6.32
CA ALA A 46 -7.16 11.81 5.00
C ALA A 46 -6.58 13.07 4.34
N VAL A 47 -7.23 14.23 4.50
CA VAL A 47 -6.68 15.52 4.04
C VAL A 47 -5.38 15.85 4.78
N ALA A 48 -5.38 15.74 6.11
CA ALA A 48 -4.18 15.99 6.92
C ALA A 48 -3.02 15.05 6.54
N LEU A 49 -3.32 13.77 6.30
CA LEU A 49 -2.35 12.77 5.83
C LEU A 49 -1.80 13.12 4.44
N ALA A 50 -2.65 13.52 3.50
CA ALA A 50 -2.21 13.90 2.14
C ALA A 50 -1.27 15.11 2.18
N VAL A 51 -1.59 16.13 2.98
CA VAL A 51 -0.70 17.29 3.19
C VAL A 51 0.63 16.82 3.78
N GLN A 52 0.59 16.01 4.84
CA GLN A 52 1.79 15.50 5.49
C GLN A 52 2.65 14.67 4.52
N ALA A 53 2.04 13.76 3.76
CA ALA A 53 2.73 12.88 2.82
C ALA A 53 3.36 13.67 1.66
N PHE A 54 2.71 14.73 1.19
CA PHE A 54 3.28 15.63 0.18
C PHE A 54 4.57 16.31 0.67
N TYR A 55 4.59 16.81 1.90
CA TYR A 55 5.80 17.40 2.49
C TYR A 55 6.94 16.39 2.69
N VAL A 56 6.60 15.14 3.00
CA VAL A 56 7.59 14.07 3.19
C VAL A 56 8.13 13.53 1.87
N GLN A 57 7.28 13.38 0.84
CA GLN A 57 7.67 12.95 -0.51
C GLN A 57 8.79 13.82 -1.06
N TYR A 58 8.64 15.15 -0.99
CA TYR A 58 9.65 16.08 -1.51
C TYR A 58 11.04 15.86 -0.89
N LYS A 59 11.09 15.49 0.39
CA LYS A 59 12.35 15.23 1.10
C LYS A 59 12.94 13.88 0.72
N TRP A 60 12.11 12.85 0.56
CA TRP A 60 12.55 11.55 0.05
C TRP A 60 13.14 11.66 -1.35
N ASP A 61 12.46 12.35 -2.26
CA ASP A 61 12.92 12.52 -3.65
C ASP A 61 14.31 13.14 -3.67
N ARG A 62 14.54 14.16 -2.84
CA ARG A 62 15.86 14.79 -2.69
C ARG A 62 16.91 13.85 -2.10
N LEU A 63 16.57 13.07 -1.06
CA LEU A 63 17.52 12.12 -0.46
C LEU A 63 17.93 11.02 -1.44
N LEU A 64 16.96 10.50 -2.19
CA LEU A 64 17.20 9.49 -3.22
C LEU A 64 18.16 10.05 -4.26
N GLN A 65 17.87 11.24 -4.81
CA GLN A 65 18.74 11.92 -5.77
C GLN A 65 20.17 12.15 -5.26
N GLN A 66 20.35 12.39 -3.96
CA GLN A 66 21.66 12.61 -3.34
C GLN A 66 22.44 11.32 -3.06
N GLY A 67 21.85 10.13 -3.27
CA GLY A 67 22.48 8.84 -2.98
C GLY A 67 22.79 8.61 -1.50
N SER A 68 22.25 9.46 -0.62
CA SER A 68 22.54 9.48 0.83
C SER A 68 21.52 8.67 1.63
N ALA A 69 20.65 7.90 0.96
CA ALA A 69 19.70 7.02 1.62
C ALA A 69 20.44 5.82 2.23
N VAL A 70 20.21 5.56 3.52
CA VAL A 70 20.72 4.38 4.24
C VAL A 70 20.30 3.09 3.53
N PHE A 71 19.11 3.10 2.93
CA PHE A 71 18.57 2.01 2.14
C PHE A 71 18.66 2.32 0.65
N GLN A 72 19.05 1.31 -0.13
CA GLN A 72 19.15 1.46 -1.59
C GLN A 72 17.76 1.25 -2.20
N PHE A 73 17.06 2.33 -2.51
CA PHE A 73 15.83 2.27 -3.32
C PHE A 73 16.14 2.45 -4.80
N ARG A 74 15.16 2.12 -5.66
CA ARG A 74 15.27 2.39 -7.09
C ARG A 74 15.35 3.90 -7.31
N MET A 75 16.34 4.32 -8.09
CA MET A 75 16.57 5.72 -8.44
C MET A 75 15.66 6.11 -9.62
N SER A 76 14.36 6.27 -9.37
CA SER A 76 13.44 6.92 -10.33
C SER A 76 13.28 8.40 -10.00
N ALA A 77 12.79 9.19 -10.95
CA ALA A 77 12.60 10.64 -10.77
C ALA A 77 11.70 11.00 -9.57
N ASN A 78 10.77 10.12 -9.17
CA ASN A 78 9.81 10.33 -8.08
C ASN A 78 9.78 9.12 -7.12
N SER A 79 9.53 9.36 -5.83
CA SER A 79 9.35 8.32 -4.79
C SER A 79 7.96 7.70 -4.72
N GLY A 80 6.94 8.36 -5.27
CA GLY A 80 5.55 7.88 -5.30
C GLY A 80 4.90 7.74 -3.91
N LEU A 81 5.42 8.42 -2.88
CA LEU A 81 4.99 8.24 -1.50
C LEU A 81 3.58 8.78 -1.24
N LEU A 82 3.24 9.94 -1.83
CA LEU A 82 1.93 10.57 -1.69
C LEU A 82 0.81 9.67 -2.23
N PRO A 83 0.80 9.22 -3.50
CA PRO A 83 -0.27 8.34 -3.98
C PRO A 83 -0.33 7.04 -3.17
N ALA A 84 0.82 6.45 -2.85
CA ALA A 84 0.90 5.23 -2.05
C ALA A 84 0.27 5.38 -0.66
N SER A 85 0.55 6.49 0.03
CA SER A 85 0.02 6.79 1.36
C SER A 85 -1.51 6.95 1.38
N MET A 86 -2.12 7.32 0.25
CA MET A 86 -3.55 7.64 0.18
C MET A 86 -4.42 6.48 -0.31
N VAL A 87 -3.87 5.47 -1.01
CA VAL A 87 -4.66 4.36 -1.56
C VAL A 87 -5.47 3.63 -0.49
N MET A 88 -4.81 3.14 0.57
CA MET A 88 -5.49 2.34 1.60
C MET A 88 -6.46 3.17 2.46
N PRO A 89 -6.10 4.39 2.93
CA PRO A 89 -7.04 5.27 3.63
C PRO A 89 -8.30 5.60 2.83
N LEU A 90 -8.14 5.97 1.55
CA LEU A 90 -9.27 6.36 0.70
C LEU A 90 -10.15 5.15 0.35
N LEU A 91 -9.55 3.98 0.12
CA LEU A 91 -10.31 2.75 -0.10
C LEU A 91 -11.19 2.42 1.12
N GLY A 92 -10.63 2.52 2.33
CA GLY A 92 -11.37 2.30 3.57
C GLY A 92 -12.52 3.31 3.76
N LEU A 93 -12.29 4.58 3.44
CA LEU A 93 -13.31 5.63 3.48
C LEU A 93 -14.46 5.38 2.51
N VAL A 94 -14.14 5.08 1.25
CA VAL A 94 -15.16 4.79 0.21
C VAL A 94 -15.93 3.53 0.56
N MET A 95 -15.25 2.50 1.05
CA MET A 95 -15.89 1.26 1.50
C MET A 95 -16.83 1.51 2.67
N LYS A 96 -16.39 2.25 3.68
CA LYS A 96 -17.22 2.66 4.82
C LYS A 96 -18.51 3.33 4.32
N GLU A 97 -18.38 4.38 3.51
CA GLU A 97 -19.53 5.16 3.04
C GLU A 97 -20.52 4.30 2.25
N ARG A 98 -20.02 3.48 1.32
CA ARG A 98 -20.88 2.58 0.53
C ARG A 98 -21.58 1.54 1.39
N CYS A 99 -20.89 0.93 2.34
CA CYS A 99 -21.48 -0.08 3.22
C CYS A 99 -22.47 0.52 4.22
N GLN A 100 -22.23 1.76 4.67
CA GLN A 100 -23.18 2.52 5.48
C GLN A 100 -24.47 2.78 4.70
N THR A 101 -24.39 3.24 3.45
CA THR A 101 -25.57 3.44 2.60
C THR A 101 -26.33 2.14 2.30
N ALA A 102 -25.63 1.01 2.24
CA ALA A 102 -26.21 -0.31 2.04
C ALA A 102 -26.78 -0.94 3.33
N GLY A 103 -26.63 -0.28 4.49
CA GLY A 103 -27.10 -0.80 5.77
C GLY A 103 -26.32 -2.02 6.27
N ASN A 104 -25.05 -2.18 5.89
CA ASN A 104 -24.20 -3.29 6.31
C ASN A 104 -23.17 -2.83 7.37
N PRO A 105 -23.49 -2.96 8.67
CA PRO A 105 -22.66 -2.41 9.75
C PRO A 105 -21.31 -3.13 9.90
N PHE A 106 -21.23 -4.41 9.51
CA PHE A 106 -19.99 -5.18 9.57
C PHE A 106 -18.93 -4.63 8.60
N PHE A 107 -19.32 -4.47 7.33
CA PHE A 107 -18.41 -3.97 6.30
C PHE A 107 -18.12 -2.47 6.46
N GLU A 108 -19.04 -1.70 7.04
CA GLU A 108 -18.79 -0.31 7.44
C GLU A 108 -17.63 -0.22 8.44
N ARG A 109 -17.70 -1.01 9.52
CA ARG A 109 -16.64 -1.10 10.54
C ARG A 109 -15.32 -1.59 9.96
N PHE A 110 -15.37 -2.59 9.08
CA PHE A 110 -14.20 -3.05 8.36
C PHE A 110 -13.56 -1.93 7.52
N GLY A 111 -14.36 -1.13 6.81
CA GLY A 111 -13.86 0.03 6.05
C GLY A 111 -13.14 1.05 6.94
N ILE A 112 -13.67 1.30 8.14
CA ILE A 112 -13.02 2.15 9.16
C ILE A 112 -11.66 1.58 9.58
N VAL A 113 -11.57 0.27 9.83
CA VAL A 113 -10.31 -0.41 10.19
C VAL A 113 -9.29 -0.33 9.05
N VAL A 114 -9.71 -0.56 7.80
CA VAL A 114 -8.86 -0.42 6.61
C VAL A 114 -8.32 1.01 6.51
N ALA A 115 -9.18 2.01 6.70
CA ALA A 115 -8.79 3.42 6.62
C ALA A 115 -7.76 3.77 7.70
N ALA A 116 -8.05 3.39 8.95
CA ALA A 116 -7.17 3.63 10.10
C ALA A 116 -5.81 2.91 9.95
N THR A 117 -5.82 1.67 9.44
CA THR A 117 -4.60 0.91 9.16
C THR A 117 -3.75 1.60 8.11
N GLY A 118 -4.35 2.05 7.01
CA GLY A 118 -3.65 2.79 5.97
C GLY A 118 -3.02 4.08 6.50
N MET A 119 -3.74 4.84 7.35
CA MET A 119 -3.23 6.06 7.96
C MET A 119 -2.05 5.77 8.90
N ALA A 120 -2.13 4.70 9.71
CA ALA A 120 -1.06 4.30 10.62
C ALA A 120 0.21 3.88 9.87
N VAL A 121 0.07 3.07 8.81
CA VAL A 121 1.19 2.63 7.96
C VAL A 121 1.85 3.84 7.28
N ALA A 122 1.05 4.75 6.70
CA ALA A 122 1.56 5.96 6.05
C ALA A 122 2.29 6.90 7.02
N LEU A 123 1.76 7.11 8.23
CA LEU A 123 2.42 7.87 9.28
C LEU A 123 3.74 7.21 9.70
N PHE A 124 3.77 5.90 9.87
CA PHE A 124 4.99 5.18 10.22
C PHE A 124 6.06 5.31 9.13
N SER A 125 5.71 5.13 7.85
CA SER A 125 6.63 5.34 6.73
C SER A 125 7.16 6.78 6.69
N SER A 126 6.34 7.75 7.09
CA SER A 126 6.74 9.15 7.21
C SER A 126 7.67 9.42 8.39
N VAL A 127 7.51 8.71 9.51
CA VAL A 127 8.46 8.76 10.64
C VAL A 127 9.80 8.13 10.23
N LEU A 128 9.76 6.98 9.54
CA LEU A 128 10.95 6.31 9.02
C LEU A 128 11.74 7.24 8.09
N ALA A 129 11.02 7.94 7.20
CA ALA A 129 11.57 8.99 6.34
C ALA A 129 12.41 10.01 7.12
N LEU A 130 11.80 10.59 8.15
CA LEU A 130 12.42 11.66 8.93
C LEU A 130 13.60 11.14 9.75
N GLY A 131 13.51 9.90 10.25
CA GLY A 131 14.59 9.26 10.99
C GLY A 131 15.87 9.07 10.17
N ILE A 132 15.73 8.83 8.86
CA ILE A 132 16.87 8.67 7.96
C ILE A 132 17.31 9.97 7.28
N THR A 133 16.47 11.01 7.22
CA THR A 133 16.85 12.33 6.69
C THR A 133 17.75 13.09 7.66
N ARG A 134 18.92 13.56 7.19
CA ARG A 134 19.77 14.50 7.92
C ARG A 134 20.09 15.72 7.03
N PRO A 135 19.96 16.96 7.54
CA PRO A 135 19.38 17.35 8.84
C PRO A 135 17.86 17.16 8.88
N VAL A 136 17.32 16.98 10.09
CA VAL A 136 15.88 16.77 10.32
C VAL A 136 15.11 18.05 9.98
N PRO A 137 14.15 18.03 9.03
CA PRO A 137 13.44 19.23 8.59
C PRO A 137 12.34 19.64 9.57
N THR A 138 12.54 20.76 10.28
CA THR A 138 11.62 21.26 11.32
C THR A 138 10.18 21.40 10.84
N ASN A 139 9.94 21.99 9.67
CA ASN A 139 8.59 22.20 9.15
C ASN A 139 7.87 20.87 8.88
N THR A 140 8.57 19.89 8.30
CA THR A 140 8.00 18.56 8.04
C THR A 140 7.72 17.81 9.34
N CYS A 141 8.57 17.96 10.37
CA CYS A 141 8.33 17.40 11.69
C CYS A 141 7.10 18.00 12.38
N VAL A 142 6.91 19.33 12.30
CA VAL A 142 5.73 19.99 12.87
C VAL A 142 4.47 19.52 12.17
N ILE A 143 4.47 19.45 10.83
CA ILE A 143 3.31 18.97 10.06
C ILE A 143 3.02 17.50 10.38
N LEU A 144 4.05 16.64 10.47
CA LEU A 144 3.87 15.24 10.85
C LEU A 144 3.34 15.10 12.28
N GLY A 145 3.85 15.88 13.23
CA GLY A 145 3.39 15.87 14.61
C GLY A 145 1.92 16.29 14.73
N LEU A 146 1.51 17.32 14.00
CA LEU A 146 0.13 17.78 13.95
C LEU A 146 -0.80 16.75 13.28
N ALA A 147 -0.46 16.28 12.09
CA ALA A 147 -1.26 15.29 11.37
C ALA A 147 -1.34 13.97 12.15
N GLY A 148 -0.21 13.47 12.66
CA GLY A 148 -0.14 12.27 13.49
C GLY A 148 -0.93 12.42 14.79
N GLY A 149 -0.83 13.56 15.46
CA GLY A 149 -1.61 13.84 16.68
C GLY A 149 -3.12 13.80 16.44
N VAL A 150 -3.59 14.44 15.37
CA VAL A 150 -5.02 14.44 14.99
C VAL A 150 -5.49 13.04 14.61
N ILE A 151 -4.71 12.30 13.82
CA ILE A 151 -5.05 10.94 13.39
C ILE A 151 -5.12 10.00 14.60
N ILE A 152 -4.11 10.01 15.47
CA ILE A 152 -4.07 9.18 16.68
C ILE A 152 -5.23 9.54 17.62
N TYR A 153 -5.53 10.83 17.78
CA TYR A 153 -6.68 11.28 18.58
C TYR A 153 -8.00 10.72 18.03
N ILE A 154 -8.22 10.82 16.72
CA ILE A 154 -9.44 10.32 16.07
C ILE A 154 -9.52 8.79 16.16
N MET A 155 -8.41 8.08 15.93
CA MET A 155 -8.34 6.63 16.08
C MET A 155 -8.69 6.20 17.51
N LYS A 156 -8.09 6.83 18.52
CA LYS A 156 -8.34 6.54 19.94
C LYS A 156 -9.81 6.70 20.33
N HIS A 157 -10.49 7.71 19.79
CA HIS A 157 -11.88 8.02 20.15
C HIS A 157 -12.93 7.34 19.28
N SER A 158 -12.53 6.71 18.16
CA SER A 158 -13.49 6.16 17.19
C SER A 158 -13.37 4.65 17.01
N LEU A 159 -12.20 4.07 17.31
CA LEU A 159 -11.97 2.63 17.26
C LEU A 159 -12.23 1.98 18.63
N SER A 160 -12.82 0.79 18.60
CA SER A 160 -12.88 -0.12 19.73
C SER A 160 -11.51 -0.73 20.02
N VAL A 161 -11.33 -1.30 21.21
CA VAL A 161 -10.06 -1.93 21.62
C VAL A 161 -9.63 -3.04 20.65
N GLY A 162 -10.58 -3.85 20.17
CA GLY A 162 -10.29 -4.92 19.20
C GLY A 162 -9.81 -4.39 17.85
N GLU A 163 -10.42 -3.30 17.36
CA GLU A 163 -10.01 -2.64 16.12
C GLU A 163 -8.64 -1.96 16.26
N VAL A 164 -8.32 -1.39 17.42
CA VAL A 164 -6.99 -0.84 17.70
C VAL A 164 -5.93 -1.95 17.67
N ILE A 165 -6.19 -3.09 18.30
CA ILE A 165 -5.29 -4.25 18.26
C ILE A 165 -5.05 -4.67 16.81
N GLU A 166 -6.11 -4.72 15.99
CA GLU A 166 -5.98 -5.06 14.56
C GLU A 166 -5.04 -4.14 13.80
N VAL A 167 -5.19 -2.81 13.99
CA VAL A 167 -4.31 -1.83 13.36
C VAL A 167 -2.86 -2.03 13.81
N LEU A 168 -2.63 -2.29 15.10
CA LEU A 168 -1.29 -2.52 15.64
C LEU A 168 -0.66 -3.81 15.11
N GLU A 169 -1.43 -4.88 14.94
CA GLU A 169 -0.95 -6.14 14.36
C GLU A 169 -0.48 -5.94 12.92
N VAL A 170 -1.30 -5.29 12.08
CA VAL A 170 -0.92 -4.99 10.69
C VAL A 170 0.32 -4.09 10.66
N LEU A 171 0.37 -3.07 11.52
CA LEU A 171 1.53 -2.19 11.61
C LEU A 171 2.79 -2.97 12.00
N LEU A 172 2.72 -3.88 12.98
CA LEU A 172 3.87 -4.68 13.40
C LEU A 172 4.38 -5.58 12.27
N ILE A 173 3.47 -6.27 11.56
CA ILE A 173 3.82 -7.08 10.38
C ILE A 173 4.48 -6.19 9.31
N PHE A 174 3.93 -4.99 9.07
CA PHE A 174 4.49 -4.03 8.14
C PHE A 174 5.91 -3.61 8.52
N VAL A 175 6.17 -3.23 9.78
CA VAL A 175 7.52 -2.84 10.24
C VAL A 175 8.52 -3.97 10.01
N TYR A 176 8.14 -5.20 10.34
CA TYR A 176 9.00 -6.36 10.18
C TYR A 176 9.30 -6.66 8.71
N LEU A 177 8.28 -6.71 7.86
CA LEU A 177 8.45 -6.94 6.43
C LEU A 177 9.19 -5.79 5.74
N ASN A 178 9.04 -4.56 6.23
CA ASN A 178 9.77 -3.40 5.71
C ASN A 178 11.28 -3.57 5.94
N MET A 179 11.71 -3.98 7.14
CA MET A 179 13.13 -4.28 7.40
C MET A 179 13.65 -5.42 6.52
N ILE A 180 12.86 -6.48 6.31
CA ILE A 180 13.24 -7.60 5.44
C ILE A 180 13.38 -7.16 3.98
N LEU A 181 12.39 -6.44 3.44
CA LEU A 181 12.38 -5.98 2.06
C LEU A 181 13.58 -5.09 1.76
N LEU A 182 13.86 -4.13 2.66
CA LEU A 182 14.97 -3.19 2.51
C LEU A 182 16.33 -3.87 2.55
N TYR A 183 16.44 -5.04 3.19
CA TYR A 183 17.66 -5.82 3.25
C TYR A 183 17.82 -6.80 2.08
N LEU A 184 16.75 -7.48 1.67
CA LEU A 184 16.78 -8.55 0.67
C LEU A 184 16.67 -8.07 -0.79
N LEU A 185 15.98 -6.95 -1.03
CA LEU A 185 15.67 -6.46 -2.38
C LEU A 185 16.13 -5.00 -2.56
N PRO A 186 17.44 -4.73 -2.45
CA PRO A 186 17.96 -3.39 -2.70
C PRO A 186 17.70 -2.98 -4.16
N ARG A 187 17.27 -1.73 -4.35
CA ARG A 187 17.00 -1.05 -5.63
C ARG A 187 15.82 -1.59 -6.43
N CYS A 188 15.04 -2.53 -5.89
CA CYS A 188 13.87 -3.08 -6.60
C CYS A 188 12.64 -2.17 -6.55
N PHE A 189 12.47 -1.39 -5.46
CA PHE A 189 11.27 -0.60 -5.22
C PHE A 189 11.63 0.88 -5.01
N THR A 190 10.69 1.74 -5.37
CA THR A 190 10.58 3.10 -4.80
C THR A 190 9.94 3.03 -3.40
N PRO A 191 10.11 4.05 -2.55
CA PRO A 191 9.47 4.07 -1.23
C PRO A 191 7.94 3.90 -1.28
N GLY A 192 7.27 4.51 -2.27
CA GLY A 192 5.83 4.38 -2.46
C GLY A 192 5.39 2.98 -2.90
N GLU A 193 6.10 2.36 -3.84
CA GLU A 193 5.81 0.98 -4.26
C GLU A 193 6.03 -0.02 -3.11
N ALA A 194 7.10 0.16 -2.34
CA ALA A 194 7.36 -0.63 -1.15
C ALA A 194 6.22 -0.46 -0.12
N LEU A 195 5.72 0.76 0.09
CA LEU A 195 4.60 1.02 0.98
C LEU A 195 3.33 0.29 0.50
N LEU A 196 3.00 0.36 -0.79
CA LEU A 196 1.81 -0.32 -1.34
C LEU A 196 1.90 -1.84 -1.21
N VAL A 197 3.01 -2.42 -1.63
CA VAL A 197 3.23 -3.87 -1.59
C VAL A 197 3.18 -4.36 -0.15
N LEU A 198 3.97 -3.75 0.73
CA LEU A 198 4.07 -4.22 2.11
C LEU A 198 2.79 -3.94 2.89
N GLY A 199 2.14 -2.79 2.67
CA GLY A 199 0.85 -2.49 3.27
C GLY A 199 -0.21 -3.53 2.88
N GLY A 200 -0.26 -3.89 1.59
CA GLY A 200 -1.12 -4.95 1.09
C GLY A 200 -0.83 -6.32 1.70
N ILE A 201 0.44 -6.77 1.68
CA ILE A 201 0.85 -8.05 2.27
C ILE A 201 0.52 -8.09 3.77
N SER A 202 0.89 -7.06 4.52
CA SER A 202 0.68 -7.03 5.97
C SER A 202 -0.79 -7.12 6.32
N PHE A 203 -1.65 -6.42 5.58
CA PHE A 203 -3.08 -6.49 5.78
C PHE A 203 -3.63 -7.90 5.49
N VAL A 204 -3.26 -8.49 4.35
CA VAL A 204 -3.69 -9.85 3.97
C VAL A 204 -3.21 -10.89 4.97
N LEU A 205 -1.93 -10.84 5.38
CA LEU A 205 -1.36 -11.76 6.37
C LEU A 205 -2.10 -11.67 7.71
N ASN A 206 -2.42 -10.45 8.17
CA ASN A 206 -3.16 -10.28 9.41
C ASN A 206 -4.55 -10.94 9.36
N GLN A 207 -5.29 -10.73 8.26
CA GLN A 207 -6.60 -11.36 8.07
C GLN A 207 -6.51 -12.89 8.02
N LEU A 208 -5.45 -13.43 7.40
CA LEU A 208 -5.18 -14.87 7.37
C LEU A 208 -4.87 -15.42 8.77
N ILE A 209 -4.03 -14.75 9.55
CA ILE A 209 -3.68 -15.14 10.92
C ILE A 209 -4.93 -15.21 11.79
N LYS A 210 -5.73 -14.14 11.83
CA LYS A 210 -6.97 -14.10 12.61
C LYS A 210 -7.90 -15.25 12.24
N ARG A 211 -8.11 -15.47 10.95
CA ARG A 211 -8.97 -16.56 10.47
C ARG A 211 -8.44 -17.94 10.84
N SER A 212 -7.13 -18.14 10.87
CA SER A 212 -6.55 -19.42 11.28
C SER A 212 -6.77 -19.75 12.76
N LEU A 213 -6.89 -18.72 13.59
CA LEU A 213 -7.14 -18.83 15.02
C LEU A 213 -8.64 -19.00 15.33
N THR A 214 -9.53 -18.42 14.52
CA THR A 214 -10.99 -18.49 14.72
C THR A 214 -11.66 -19.72 14.08
N LEU A 215 -10.90 -20.69 13.56
CA LEU A 215 -11.39 -21.85 12.81
C LEU A 215 -12.25 -22.86 13.61
N VAL A 216 -12.60 -22.57 14.87
CA VAL A 216 -13.33 -23.50 15.74
C VAL A 216 -14.86 -23.32 15.70
N GLU A 217 -15.44 -22.20 15.23
CA GLU A 217 -16.85 -21.95 15.65
C GLU A 217 -17.82 -21.19 14.72
N SER A 218 -17.65 -21.16 13.40
CA SER A 218 -18.68 -20.53 12.53
C SER A 218 -19.01 -21.34 11.28
N GLN A 219 -20.15 -22.03 11.34
CA GLN A 219 -20.91 -22.49 10.19
C GLN A 219 -21.69 -21.30 9.61
N GLY A 220 -21.36 -20.94 8.36
CA GLY A 220 -22.18 -20.10 7.49
C GLY A 220 -22.07 -18.61 7.77
N ASP A 221 -21.31 -17.87 6.95
CA ASP A 221 -21.30 -16.41 6.99
C ASP A 221 -20.71 -15.80 5.70
N PRO A 222 -20.90 -14.49 5.39
CA PRO A 222 -20.70 -13.77 4.11
C PRO A 222 -19.24 -13.67 3.60
N VAL A 223 -18.43 -14.64 4.00
CA VAL A 223 -17.02 -14.91 3.72
C VAL A 223 -16.75 -15.18 2.23
N ASP A 224 -17.74 -15.60 1.46
CA ASP A 224 -17.62 -15.82 0.02
C ASP A 224 -17.39 -14.51 -0.77
N PHE A 225 -17.81 -13.35 -0.23
CA PHE A 225 -17.56 -12.04 -0.84
C PHE A 225 -16.13 -11.53 -0.56
N PHE A 226 -15.54 -11.85 0.60
CA PHE A 226 -14.17 -11.47 0.95
C PHE A 226 -13.11 -12.42 0.38
N LEU A 227 -13.47 -13.69 0.12
CA LEU A 227 -12.63 -14.62 -0.61
C LEU A 227 -12.25 -14.05 -1.98
N LEU A 228 -13.23 -13.44 -2.65
CA LEU A 228 -13.01 -12.73 -3.89
C LEU A 228 -12.07 -11.54 -3.71
N VAL A 229 -12.20 -10.78 -2.62
CA VAL A 229 -11.31 -9.64 -2.31
C VAL A 229 -9.87 -10.10 -2.03
N VAL A 230 -9.68 -11.23 -1.34
CA VAL A 230 -8.35 -11.83 -1.12
C VAL A 230 -7.78 -12.36 -2.42
N VAL A 231 -8.57 -13.06 -3.22
CA VAL A 231 -8.16 -13.61 -4.52
C VAL A 231 -7.85 -12.49 -5.53
N VAL A 232 -8.71 -11.49 -5.62
CA VAL A 232 -8.49 -10.28 -6.43
C VAL A 232 -7.31 -9.49 -5.88
N GLY A 233 -7.15 -9.37 -4.57
CA GLY A 233 -5.99 -8.72 -3.94
C GLY A 233 -4.68 -9.44 -4.26
N MET A 234 -4.67 -10.78 -4.26
CA MET A 234 -3.53 -11.59 -4.66
C MET A 234 -3.23 -11.51 -6.16
N VAL A 235 -4.27 -11.47 -7.01
CA VAL A 235 -4.14 -11.29 -8.46
C VAL A 235 -3.64 -9.88 -8.78
N LEU A 236 -4.19 -8.85 -8.14
CA LEU A 236 -3.75 -7.46 -8.27
C LEU A 236 -2.32 -7.28 -7.77
N MET A 237 -1.95 -7.93 -6.67
CA MET A 237 -0.56 -8.00 -6.21
C MET A 237 0.35 -8.66 -7.24
N GLY A 238 -0.07 -9.76 -7.84
CA GLY A 238 0.66 -10.41 -8.94
C GLY A 238 0.81 -9.51 -10.17
N ILE A 239 -0.24 -8.80 -10.57
CA ILE A 239 -0.21 -7.83 -11.67
C ILE A 239 0.68 -6.64 -11.32
N PHE A 240 0.63 -6.15 -10.07
CA PHE A 240 1.47 -5.07 -9.58
C PHE A 240 2.94 -5.47 -9.61
N PHE A 241 3.29 -6.63 -9.06
CA PHE A 241 4.64 -7.20 -9.13
C PHE A 241 5.13 -7.42 -10.57
N SER A 242 4.24 -7.87 -11.46
CA SER A 242 4.52 -8.02 -12.90
C SER A 242 4.69 -6.68 -13.62
N THR A 243 4.00 -5.63 -13.18
CA THR A 243 4.15 -4.27 -13.75
C THR A 243 5.44 -3.62 -13.23
N LEU A 244 5.75 -3.79 -11.95
CA LEU A 244 7.02 -3.37 -11.34
C LEU A 244 8.23 -4.01 -12.02
N PHE A 245 8.08 -5.22 -12.56
CA PHE A 245 9.08 -5.92 -13.35
C PHE A 245 9.45 -5.20 -14.65
N VAL A 246 8.49 -4.57 -15.34
CA VAL A 246 8.77 -3.76 -16.55
C VAL A 246 9.65 -2.55 -16.22
N PHE A 247 9.57 -2.05 -14.99
CA PHE A 247 10.33 -0.90 -14.51
C PHE A 247 11.56 -1.28 -13.66
N MET A 248 11.84 -2.56 -13.48
CA MET A 248 13.04 -2.99 -12.79
C MET A 248 14.21 -2.85 -13.76
N ASP A 249 15.01 -1.80 -13.54
CA ASP A 249 16.26 -1.56 -14.26
C ASP A 249 17.32 -2.58 -13.83
N SER A 250 17.07 -3.85 -14.13
CA SER A 250 17.98 -4.93 -13.82
C SER A 250 19.03 -5.00 -14.93
N GLY A 251 20.11 -4.25 -14.77
CA GLY A 251 21.33 -4.46 -15.55
C GLY A 251 21.92 -5.87 -15.43
N THR A 252 21.31 -6.77 -14.63
CA THR A 252 21.71 -8.18 -14.50
C THR A 252 20.49 -9.12 -14.45
N TRP A 253 20.48 -10.09 -15.37
CA TRP A 253 19.61 -11.28 -15.42
C TRP A 253 19.39 -12.02 -14.09
N ALA A 254 20.36 -11.98 -13.17
CA ALA A 254 20.32 -12.70 -11.90
C ALA A 254 19.29 -12.12 -10.91
N SER A 255 19.13 -10.79 -10.90
CA SER A 255 18.14 -10.12 -10.04
C SER A 255 16.70 -10.38 -10.50
N SER A 256 16.49 -10.49 -11.81
CA SER A 256 15.22 -10.90 -12.42
C SER A 256 14.83 -12.33 -12.01
N ILE A 257 15.75 -13.28 -12.14
CA ILE A 257 15.51 -14.69 -11.75
C ILE A 257 15.25 -14.81 -10.25
N PHE A 258 16.04 -14.13 -9.40
CA PHE A 258 15.86 -14.19 -7.95
C PHE A 258 14.47 -13.67 -7.53
N PHE A 259 14.01 -12.58 -8.14
CA PHE A 259 12.67 -12.05 -7.90
C PHE A 259 11.57 -13.01 -8.35
N HIS A 260 11.70 -13.66 -9.51
CA HIS A 260 10.71 -14.65 -9.99
C HIS A 260 10.66 -15.86 -9.08
N LEU A 261 11.82 -16.31 -8.61
CA LEU A 261 11.92 -17.44 -7.71
C LEU A 261 11.32 -17.10 -6.35
N MET A 262 11.57 -15.90 -5.81
CA MET A 262 10.94 -15.44 -4.56
C MET A 262 9.45 -15.20 -4.69
N THR A 263 8.98 -14.66 -5.82
CA THR A 263 7.54 -14.48 -6.09
C THR A 263 6.87 -15.84 -6.22
N CYS A 264 7.50 -16.79 -6.93
CA CYS A 264 7.02 -18.16 -7.07
C CYS A 264 6.99 -18.89 -5.71
N VAL A 265 8.02 -18.73 -4.89
CA VAL A 265 8.10 -19.29 -3.54
C VAL A 265 7.05 -18.68 -2.60
N LEU A 266 6.83 -17.36 -2.64
CA LEU A 266 5.77 -16.72 -1.86
C LEU A 266 4.38 -17.15 -2.33
N SER A 267 4.16 -17.23 -3.65
CA SER A 267 2.89 -17.64 -4.25
C SER A 267 2.57 -19.11 -3.99
N LEU A 268 3.51 -20.02 -4.21
CA LEU A 268 3.31 -21.45 -4.03
C LEU A 268 3.47 -21.89 -2.58
N GLY A 269 4.36 -21.27 -1.82
CA GLY A 269 4.70 -21.67 -0.45
C GLY A 269 3.84 -21.01 0.61
N VAL A 270 3.36 -19.79 0.37
CA VAL A 270 2.51 -19.06 1.33
C VAL A 270 1.08 -18.96 0.81
N VAL A 271 0.87 -18.55 -0.44
CA VAL A 271 -0.50 -18.26 -0.91
C VAL A 271 -1.28 -19.54 -1.18
N LEU A 272 -0.72 -20.48 -1.95
CA LEU A 272 -1.42 -21.71 -2.37
C LEU A 272 -1.89 -22.60 -1.20
N PRO A 273 -1.07 -22.89 -0.18
CA PRO A 273 -1.47 -23.76 0.93
C PRO A 273 -2.54 -23.10 1.80
N TRP A 274 -2.47 -21.77 1.93
CA TRP A 274 -3.48 -20.99 2.62
C TRP A 274 -4.80 -20.94 1.84
N LEU A 275 -4.74 -20.77 0.52
CA LEU A 275 -5.93 -20.81 -0.35
C LEU A 275 -6.60 -22.20 -0.31
N HIS A 276 -5.79 -23.27 -0.31
CA HIS A 276 -6.28 -24.63 -0.13
C HIS A 276 -6.98 -24.83 1.22
N ARG A 277 -6.36 -24.36 2.31
CA ARG A 277 -6.92 -24.45 3.67
C ARG A 277 -8.21 -23.66 3.83
N LEU A 278 -8.33 -22.55 3.11
CA LEU A 278 -9.42 -21.59 3.24
C LEU A 278 -10.64 -21.98 2.39
N ILE A 279 -10.43 -22.57 1.22
CA ILE A 279 -11.49 -23.06 0.31
C ILE A 279 -11.87 -24.53 0.65
N ARG A 280 -11.01 -25.25 1.40
CA ARG A 280 -11.07 -26.71 1.60
C ARG A 280 -11.18 -27.50 0.29
N ARG A 281 -10.75 -26.91 -0.82
CA ARG A 281 -10.66 -27.50 -2.17
C ARG A 281 -9.36 -27.07 -2.84
N ASN A 282 -9.04 -27.70 -3.96
CA ASN A 282 -7.91 -27.29 -4.78
C ASN A 282 -8.13 -25.87 -5.31
N PRO A 283 -7.28 -24.89 -4.92
CA PRO A 283 -7.53 -23.48 -5.17
C PRO A 283 -7.50 -23.10 -6.64
N LEU A 284 -6.64 -23.76 -7.43
CA LEU A 284 -6.55 -23.57 -8.87
C LEU A 284 -7.83 -24.03 -9.58
N LEU A 285 -8.36 -25.19 -9.19
CA LEU A 285 -9.61 -25.71 -9.74
C LEU A 285 -10.80 -24.84 -9.36
N TRP A 286 -10.82 -24.33 -8.12
CA TRP A 286 -11.86 -23.39 -7.68
C TRP A 286 -11.80 -22.06 -8.45
N LEU A 287 -10.61 -21.48 -8.63
CA LEU A 287 -10.44 -20.23 -9.38
C LEU A 287 -10.91 -20.38 -10.83
N LEU A 288 -10.52 -21.48 -11.47
CA LEU A 288 -10.91 -21.79 -12.84
C LEU A 288 -12.44 -21.93 -12.90
N GLN A 289 -13.04 -22.68 -11.98
CA GLN A 289 -14.49 -22.82 -11.89
C GLN A 289 -15.20 -21.47 -11.64
N PHE A 290 -14.64 -20.59 -10.81
CA PHE A 290 -15.18 -19.26 -10.50
C PHE A 290 -15.14 -18.32 -11.71
N LEU A 291 -14.02 -18.31 -12.45
CA LEU A 291 -13.81 -17.48 -13.63
C LEU A 291 -14.77 -17.88 -14.78
N PHE A 292 -15.02 -19.18 -14.93
CA PHE A 292 -15.91 -19.72 -15.96
C PHE A 292 -17.34 -19.99 -15.46
N GLN A 293 -17.71 -19.53 -14.26
CA GLN A 293 -18.99 -19.87 -13.64
C GLN A 293 -20.20 -19.19 -14.28
N THR A 294 -20.01 -18.01 -14.86
CA THR A 294 -21.10 -17.13 -15.32
C THR A 294 -20.69 -16.41 -16.59
N ASP A 295 -21.63 -16.29 -17.53
CA ASP A 295 -21.37 -15.70 -18.86
C ASP A 295 -20.84 -14.27 -18.77
N THR A 296 -21.31 -13.47 -17.80
CA THR A 296 -20.81 -12.11 -17.55
C THR A 296 -19.32 -12.06 -17.20
N ARG A 297 -18.80 -13.04 -16.45
CA ARG A 297 -17.37 -13.11 -16.11
C ARG A 297 -16.52 -13.53 -17.30
N ILE A 298 -17.06 -14.39 -18.16
CA ILE A 298 -16.40 -14.81 -19.41
C ILE A 298 -16.31 -13.62 -20.37
N TYR A 299 -17.37 -12.82 -20.51
CA TYR A 299 -17.33 -11.60 -21.31
C TYR A 299 -16.36 -10.55 -20.74
N LEU A 300 -16.30 -10.41 -19.41
CA LEU A 300 -15.29 -9.56 -18.77
C LEU A 300 -13.87 -10.06 -19.06
N LEU A 301 -13.61 -11.37 -18.91
CA LEU A 301 -12.30 -11.96 -19.21
C LEU A 301 -11.91 -11.75 -20.68
N ALA A 302 -12.83 -11.97 -21.61
CA ALA A 302 -12.60 -11.73 -23.03
C ALA A 302 -12.27 -10.26 -23.30
N TYR A 303 -13.05 -9.33 -22.72
CA TYR A 303 -12.80 -7.90 -22.80
C TYR A 303 -11.42 -7.53 -22.28
N TRP A 304 -11.04 -7.99 -21.08
CA TRP A 304 -9.72 -7.72 -20.49
C TRP A 304 -8.58 -8.35 -21.28
N SER A 305 -8.77 -9.53 -21.86
CA SER A 305 -7.75 -10.21 -22.69
C SER A 305 -7.54 -9.57 -24.06
N LEU A 306 -8.55 -8.88 -24.59
CA LEU A 306 -8.46 -8.13 -25.85
C LEU A 306 -7.90 -6.71 -25.64
N LEU A 307 -7.96 -6.20 -24.40
CA LEU A 307 -7.44 -4.90 -24.02
C LEU A 307 -5.94 -4.93 -23.65
N ALA A 308 -5.42 -6.09 -23.26
CA ALA A 308 -4.02 -6.34 -22.90
C ALA A 308 -3.17 -6.70 -24.14
#